data_AF-A0A820EM28-F1
#
_entry.id   AF-A0A820EM28-F1
#
_cell.length_a   1.000
_cell.length_b   1.000
_cell.length_c   1.000
_cell.angle_alpha   90.00
_cell.angle_beta   90.00
_cell.angle_gamma   90.00
#
_symmetry.space_group_name_H-M   'P 1'
#
loop_
_entity.id
_entity.type
_entity.pdbx_description
1 polymer ?
#
loop_
_entity_poly.entity_id
_entity_poly.type
_entity_poly.pdbx_seq_one_letter_code
_entity_poly.pdbx_strand_id
1 'polypeptide(L)'
;MPTIVLDPPSKDKSEQKSTSTSDNNKDDDEDHVTSAIRKTGCYQFHEKLQECYIEKKDWRECSKEMQEFRSSLYNYLYTKSFNGKFLLRIEDTDRERTVPGAIEQIQSIAACL
;
A
#
# COMPACT_ATOMS: atom_id res chain seq x y z
N MET A 1 0.30 27.16 9.18
CA MET A 1 0.09 25.98 8.29
C MET A 1 -1.39 25.64 8.35
N PRO A 2 -2.12 25.61 7.23
CA PRO A 2 -3.54 25.29 7.29
C PRO A 2 -3.71 23.81 7.65
N THR A 3 -4.43 23.57 8.75
CA THR A 3 -4.85 22.25 9.19
C THR A 3 -5.94 21.77 8.24
N ILE A 4 -5.63 20.78 7.41
CA ILE A 4 -6.64 20.07 6.61
C ILE A 4 -7.32 19.09 7.56
N VAL A 5 -8.55 19.42 7.97
CA VAL A 5 -9.44 18.48 8.66
C VAL A 5 -10.05 17.61 7.57
N LEU A 6 -9.60 16.37 7.46
CA LEU A 6 -10.31 15.35 6.69
C LEU A 6 -11.44 14.85 7.59
N ASP A 7 -12.64 15.36 7.36
CA ASP A 7 -13.84 14.79 7.97
C ASP A 7 -14.03 13.35 7.46
N PRO A 8 -14.46 12.41 8.32
CA PRO A 8 -14.74 11.04 7.91
C PRO A 8 -15.89 11.01 6.89
N PRO A 9 -15.85 10.11 5.89
CA PRO A 9 -16.92 9.99 4.91
C PRO A 9 -18.23 9.64 5.61
N SER A 10 -19.23 10.51 5.41
CA SER A 10 -20.59 10.36 5.90
C SER A 10 -21.18 9.02 5.48
N LYS A 11 -21.86 8.40 6.45
CA LYS A 11 -22.56 7.13 6.33
C LYS A 11 -23.49 7.14 5.12
N ASP A 12 -23.31 6.19 4.22
CA ASP A 12 -24.44 5.57 3.56
C ASP A 12 -24.25 4.05 3.42
N LYS A 13 -25.36 3.34 3.58
CA LYS A 13 -25.44 1.89 3.68
C LYS A 13 -25.51 1.26 2.30
N SER A 14 -24.61 0.35 1.97
CA SER A 14 -24.90 -0.78 1.07
C SER A 14 -23.81 -1.85 1.16
N GLU A 15 -24.24 -3.00 1.70
CA GLU A 15 -23.89 -4.39 1.38
C GLU A 15 -22.68 -4.79 0.50
N GLN A 16 -22.17 -6.00 0.83
CA GLN A 16 -21.27 -6.95 0.11
C GLN A 16 -19.81 -6.95 0.59
N LYS A 17 -19.19 -8.00 1.17
CA LYS A 17 -19.24 -9.50 1.13
C LYS A 17 -18.24 -10.14 0.13
N SER A 18 -17.43 -11.05 0.69
CA SER A 18 -16.85 -12.30 0.16
C SER A 18 -15.64 -12.31 -0.80
N THR A 19 -14.56 -12.92 -0.29
CA THR A 19 -13.89 -14.15 -0.76
C THR A 19 -14.09 -14.62 -2.22
N SER A 20 -12.93 -14.85 -2.87
CA SER A 20 -12.58 -15.38 -4.20
C SER A 20 -13.50 -16.40 -4.91
N THR A 21 -13.63 -16.32 -6.25
CA THR A 21 -13.20 -17.31 -7.29
C THR A 21 -13.48 -16.74 -8.70
N SER A 22 -12.63 -17.08 -9.69
CA SER A 22 -12.66 -16.63 -11.09
C SER A 22 -13.99 -16.76 -11.82
N ASP A 23 -14.36 -15.72 -12.56
CA ASP A 23 -15.14 -15.80 -13.80
C ASP A 23 -14.69 -14.71 -14.78
N ASN A 24 -14.47 -15.08 -16.03
CA ASN A 24 -14.08 -14.17 -17.11
C ASN A 24 -15.28 -13.34 -17.55
N ASN A 25 -15.35 -12.09 -17.11
CA ASN A 25 -16.00 -10.99 -17.83
C ASN A 25 -15.15 -9.74 -17.64
N LYS A 26 -14.74 -9.12 -18.74
CA LYS A 26 -13.95 -7.89 -18.74
C LYS A 26 -14.86 -6.69 -18.47
N ASP A 27 -14.36 -5.86 -17.54
CA ASP A 27 -14.55 -4.41 -17.43
C ASP A 27 -15.98 -3.91 -17.18
N ASP A 28 -16.28 -3.47 -15.94
CA ASP A 28 -17.02 -2.21 -15.66
C ASP A 28 -17.28 -1.84 -14.18
N ASP A 29 -16.63 -2.44 -13.16
CA ASP A 29 -16.80 -1.98 -11.75
C ASP A 29 -15.51 -1.97 -10.90
N GLU A 30 -14.31 -1.84 -11.50
CA GLU A 30 -13.10 -1.53 -10.70
C GLU A 30 -12.93 -0.01 -10.68
N ASP A 31 -12.95 0.61 -9.50
CA ASP A 31 -12.83 2.05 -9.38
C ASP A 31 -11.46 2.51 -9.91
N HIS A 32 -11.45 3.64 -10.60
CA HIS A 32 -10.26 4.16 -11.28
C HIS A 32 -9.04 4.28 -10.34
N VAL A 33 -9.26 4.47 -9.03
CA VAL A 33 -8.20 4.57 -8.03
C VAL A 33 -7.58 3.20 -7.75
N THR A 34 -8.38 2.16 -7.53
CA THR A 34 -7.88 0.78 -7.36
C THR A 34 -7.08 0.31 -8.58
N SER A 35 -7.59 0.53 -9.79
CA SER A 35 -6.86 0.17 -11.01
C SER A 35 -5.54 0.96 -11.16
N ALA A 36 -5.52 2.23 -10.73
CA ALA A 36 -4.28 3.02 -10.71
C ALA A 36 -3.27 2.47 -9.71
N ILE A 37 -3.72 2.10 -8.50
CA ILE A 37 -2.86 1.49 -7.47
C ILE A 37 -2.33 0.13 -7.94
N ARG A 38 -3.14 -0.71 -8.59
CA ARG A 38 -2.67 -1.98 -9.19
C ARG A 38 -1.51 -1.78 -10.16
N LYS A 39 -1.57 -0.74 -11.00
CA LYS A 39 -0.50 -0.40 -11.96
C LYS A 39 0.81 0.05 -11.30
N THR A 40 0.81 0.38 -10.01
CA THR A 40 2.02 0.76 -9.27
C THR A 40 2.79 -0.44 -8.72
N GLY A 41 2.23 -1.66 -8.73
CA GLY A 41 2.83 -2.80 -8.03
C GLY A 41 2.69 -2.75 -6.49
N CYS A 42 2.14 -1.66 -5.93
CA CYS A 42 1.95 -1.48 -4.49
C CYS A 42 0.67 -2.09 -3.91
N TYR A 43 -0.08 -2.86 -4.71
CA TYR A 43 -1.44 -3.26 -4.36
C TYR A 43 -1.52 -4.07 -3.05
N GLN A 44 -0.52 -4.91 -2.77
CA GLN A 44 -0.44 -5.66 -1.51
C GLN A 44 -0.47 -4.78 -0.24
N PHE A 45 0.08 -3.56 -0.30
CA PHE A 45 0.07 -2.63 0.84
C PHE A 45 -1.26 -1.90 0.98
N HIS A 46 -1.92 -1.66 -0.15
CA HIS A 46 -3.28 -1.17 -0.15
C HIS A 46 -4.22 -2.17 0.51
N GLU A 47 -4.13 -3.45 0.14
CA GLU A 47 -4.94 -4.52 0.74
C GLU A 47 -4.71 -4.63 2.25
N LYS A 48 -3.45 -4.65 2.72
CA LYS A 48 -3.15 -4.67 4.17
C LYS A 48 -3.76 -3.51 4.94
N LEU A 49 -3.74 -2.31 4.36
CA LEU A 49 -4.36 -1.14 4.97
C LEU A 49 -5.89 -1.27 5.02
N GLN A 50 -6.51 -1.79 3.95
CA GLN A 50 -7.95 -2.06 3.90
C GLN A 50 -8.36 -3.12 4.92
N GLU A 51 -7.62 -4.23 4.99
CA GLU A 51 -7.82 -5.29 5.98
C GLU A 51 -7.78 -4.73 7.41
N CYS A 52 -6.73 -3.97 7.74
CA CYS A 52 -6.62 -3.34 9.06
C CYS A 52 -7.82 -2.44 9.37
N TYR A 53 -8.25 -1.61 8.42
CA TYR A 53 -9.40 -0.74 8.61
C TYR A 53 -10.71 -1.54 8.73
N ILE A 54 -10.89 -2.60 7.94
CA ILE A 54 -12.09 -3.44 8.00
C ILE A 54 -12.23 -4.09 9.38
N GLU A 55 -11.11 -4.55 9.95
CA GLU A 55 -11.06 -5.17 11.27
C GLU A 55 -11.29 -4.15 12.39
N LYS A 56 -10.50 -3.07 12.40
CA LYS A 56 -10.46 -2.13 13.52
C LYS A 56 -11.51 -1.03 13.43
N LYS A 57 -11.91 -0.66 12.21
CA LYS A 57 -12.80 0.46 11.87
C LYS A 57 -12.34 1.81 12.42
N ASP A 58 -11.05 1.93 12.76
CA ASP A 58 -10.37 3.18 13.09
C ASP A 58 -9.01 3.22 12.37
N TRP A 59 -8.85 4.19 11.47
CA TRP A 59 -7.62 4.35 10.70
C TRP A 59 -6.41 4.74 11.57
N ARG A 60 -6.63 5.33 12.76
CA ARG A 60 -5.55 5.73 13.68
C ARG A 60 -4.81 4.51 14.22
N GLU A 61 -5.50 3.38 14.35
CA GLU A 61 -4.91 2.12 14.78
C GLU A 61 -4.16 1.38 13.65
N CYS A 62 -4.25 1.86 12.41
CA CYS A 62 -3.59 1.31 11.23
C CYS A 62 -2.37 2.14 10.78
N SER A 63 -1.75 2.85 11.73
CA SER A 63 -0.63 3.76 11.44
C SER A 63 0.54 3.07 10.75
N LYS A 64 0.81 1.81 11.09
CA LYS A 64 1.90 1.03 10.50
C LYS A 64 1.61 0.72 9.03
N GLU A 65 0.45 0.15 8.74
CA GLU A 65 0.01 -0.22 7.40
C GLU A 65 -0.10 1.02 6.50
N MET A 66 -0.56 2.14 7.07
CA MET A 66 -0.62 3.43 6.39
C MET A 66 0.77 3.96 6.03
N GLN A 67 1.75 3.81 6.92
CA GLN A 67 3.14 4.21 6.67
C GLN A 67 3.81 3.34 5.59
N GLU A 68 3.58 2.03 5.61
CA GLU A 68 4.08 1.10 4.58
C GLU A 68 3.51 1.43 3.19
N PHE A 69 2.20 1.65 3.09
CA PHE A 69 1.56 2.02 1.82
C PHE A 69 2.03 3.38 1.30
N ARG A 70 2.15 4.38 2.18
CA ARG A 70 2.63 5.72 1.80
C ARG A 70 4.08 5.70 1.29
N SER A 71 4.96 4.99 2.00
CA SER A 71 6.39 4.96 1.68
C SER A 71 6.64 4.27 0.34
N SER A 72 5.94 3.16 0.10
CA SER A 72 6.08 2.38 -1.13
C SER A 72 5.56 3.14 -2.36
N LEU A 73 4.42 3.83 -2.23
CA LEU A 73 3.88 4.69 -3.30
C LEU A 73 4.78 5.91 -3.58
N TYR A 74 5.37 6.51 -2.54
CA TYR A 74 6.32 7.62 -2.69
C TYR A 74 7.54 7.19 -3.52
N ASN A 75 8.12 6.03 -3.23
CA ASN A 75 9.28 5.50 -3.96
C ASN A 75 8.97 5.27 -5.45
N TYR A 76 7.79 4.71 -5.75
CA TYR A 76 7.31 4.56 -7.13
C TYR A 76 7.20 5.90 -7.85
N LEU A 77 6.48 6.87 -7.26
CA LEU A 77 6.23 8.16 -7.88
C LEU A 77 7.52 8.96 -8.09
N TYR A 78 8.43 8.92 -7.11
CA TYR A 78 9.74 9.55 -7.21
C TYR A 78 10.51 8.99 -8.43
N THR A 79 10.64 7.66 -8.53
CA THR A 79 11.38 7.02 -9.63
C THR A 79 10.73 7.29 -10.99
N LYS A 80 9.40 7.21 -11.06
CA LYS A 80 8.62 7.49 -12.28
C LYS A 80 8.81 8.92 -12.77
N SER A 81 8.90 9.89 -11.86
CA SER A 81 9.06 11.31 -12.22
C SER A 81 10.39 11.63 -12.91
N PHE A 82 11.42 10.79 -12.72
CA PHE A 82 12.74 10.93 -13.34
C PHE A 82 12.97 9.95 -14.49
N ASN A 83 11.95 9.18 -14.93
CA ASN A 83 12.12 8.05 -15.85
C ASN A 83 13.27 7.12 -15.42
N GLY A 84 13.49 7.02 -14.10
CA GLY A 84 14.65 6.37 -13.52
C GLY A 84 14.44 4.88 -13.29
N LYS A 85 15.50 4.22 -12.83
CA LYS A 85 15.44 2.87 -12.29
C LYS A 85 15.93 2.93 -10.85
N PHE A 86 15.29 2.17 -9.97
CA PHE A 86 15.71 2.09 -8.59
C PHE A 86 16.83 1.05 -8.44
N LEU A 87 17.91 1.40 -7.73
CA LEU A 87 18.96 0.47 -7.37
C LEU A 87 18.91 0.24 -5.86
N LEU A 88 18.38 -0.90 -5.45
CA LEU A 88 18.40 -1.31 -4.05
C LEU A 88 19.77 -1.90 -3.72
N ARG A 89 20.58 -1.15 -2.97
CA ARG A 89 21.88 -1.60 -2.45
C ARG A 89 21.79 -1.75 -0.93
N ILE A 90 21.75 -2.98 -0.45
CA ILE A 90 21.77 -3.29 0.97
C ILE A 90 23.22 -3.53 1.39
N GLU A 91 23.73 -2.70 2.29
CA GLU A 91 25.06 -2.90 2.88
C GLU A 91 24.95 -3.47 4.30
N ASP A 92 24.78 -4.78 4.38
CA ASP A 92 24.71 -5.51 5.66
C ASP A 92 26.10 -6.00 6.08
N THR A 93 27.01 -5.06 6.36
CA THR A 93 28.41 -5.37 6.74
C THR A 93 28.59 -5.55 8.25
N ASP A 94 27.64 -5.08 9.06
CA ASP A 94 27.66 -5.13 10.52
C ASP A 94 26.80 -6.30 11.04
N ARG A 95 27.41 -7.49 11.10
CA ARG A 95 26.76 -8.74 11.53
C ARG A 95 26.31 -8.74 12.99
N GLU A 96 26.82 -7.84 13.82
CA GLU A 96 26.42 -7.76 15.24
C GLU A 96 25.06 -7.08 15.43
N ARG A 97 24.57 -6.34 14.43
CA ARG A 97 23.25 -5.66 14.44
C ARG A 97 22.24 -6.31 13.50
N THR A 98 22.39 -7.59 13.16
CA THR A 98 21.42 -8.25 12.28
C THR A 98 20.05 -8.33 12.97
N VAL A 99 19.04 -7.75 12.33
CA VAL A 99 17.63 -7.84 12.74
C VAL A 99 16.95 -8.89 11.85
N PRO A 100 16.41 -9.97 12.42
CA PRO A 100 15.68 -10.97 11.65
C PRO A 100 14.49 -10.33 10.91
N GLY A 101 14.32 -10.66 9.63
CA GLY A 101 13.21 -10.14 8.82
C GLY A 101 13.45 -8.77 8.17
N ALA A 102 14.58 -8.10 8.47
CA ALA A 102 14.84 -6.75 7.96
C ALA A 102 15.00 -6.73 6.43
N ILE A 103 15.64 -7.74 5.86
CA ILE A 103 15.83 -7.85 4.40
C ILE A 103 14.48 -7.99 3.71
N GLU A 104 13.61 -8.86 4.22
CA GLU A 104 12.28 -9.12 3.69
C GLU A 104 11.40 -7.86 3.77
N GLN A 105 11.48 -7.11 4.88
CA GLN A 105 10.79 -5.83 5.02
C GLN A 105 11.26 -4.80 3.99
N ILE A 106 12.58 -4.66 3.83
CA ILE A 106 13.17 -3.72 2.87
C ILE A 106 12.80 -4.11 1.43
N GLN A 107 12.90 -5.39 1.08
CA GLN A 107 12.50 -5.92 -0.22
C GLN A 107 11.01 -5.72 -0.49
N SER A 108 10.16 -5.92 0.53
CA SER A 108 8.73 -5.72 0.41
C SER A 108 8.40 -4.28 0.02
N ILE A 109 9.00 -3.27 0.66
CA ILE A 109 8.77 -1.86 0.33
C ILE A 109 9.27 -1.50 -1.08
N ALA A 110 10.30 -2.20 -1.56
CA ALA A 110 10.81 -2.06 -2.92
C ALA A 110 9.94 -2.76 -3.99
N ALA A 111 8.90 -3.51 -3.61
CA ALA A 111 8.05 -4.26 -4.57
C ALA A 111 7.20 -3.36 -5.50
N CYS A 112 7.12 -2.07 -5.21
CA CYS A 112 6.40 -1.06 -5.98
C CYS A 112 7.14 -0.53 -7.22
N LEU A 113 8.30 -1.10 -7.57
CA LEU A 113 9.24 -0.56 -8.56
C LEU A 113 9.31 -1.45 -9.79
#